data_AF-A0A6L5G173-F1
#
_entry.id   AF-A0A6L5G173-F1
#
_cell.length_a   1.000
_cell.length_b   1.000
_cell.length_c   1.000
_cell.angle_alpha   90.00
_cell.angle_beta   90.00
_cell.angle_gamma   90.00
#
_symmetry.space_group_name_H-M   'P 1'
#
loop_
_entity.id
_entity.type
_entity.pdbx_description
1 polymer ?
#
loop_
_entity_poly.entity_id
_entity_poly.type
_entity_poly.pdbx_seq_one_letter_code
_entity_poly.pdbx_strand_id
1 'polypeptide(L)' 'MSLRRADPDLVAEDSARLAVGLRNLLARLPDGGRALAVGHSPTNEAAVFGLTGEVVPPLGKGEGVLVIRTDDQYRVESSA' A
#
# COMPACT_ATOMS: atom_id res chain seq x y z
N MET A 1 -18.12 1.00 -5.48
CA MET A 1 -17.80 2.37 -5.93
C MET A 1 -16.43 2.72 -5.35
N SER A 2 -15.45 3.14 -6.15
CA SER A 2 -14.09 3.44 -5.65
C SER A 2 -14.02 4.91 -5.21
N LEU A 3 -13.41 5.16 -4.04
CA LEU A 3 -13.20 6.50 -3.45
C LEU A 3 -12.51 7.46 -4.43
N ARG A 4 -11.60 6.94 -5.28
CA ARG A 4 -10.88 7.73 -6.30
C ARG A 4 -11.79 8.35 -7.37
N ARG A 5 -12.95 7.74 -7.67
CA ARG A 5 -13.92 8.33 -8.61
C ARG A 5 -14.78 9.42 -7.97
N ALA A 6 -14.86 9.44 -6.64
CA ALA A 6 -15.66 10.41 -5.91
C ALA A 6 -14.86 11.69 -5.60
N ASP A 7 -13.60 11.54 -5.18
CA ASP A 7 -12.71 12.65 -4.86
C ASP A 7 -11.24 12.28 -5.13
N PRO A 8 -10.69 12.64 -6.30
CA PRO A 8 -9.32 12.28 -6.68
C PRO A 8 -8.24 12.96 -5.84
N ASP A 9 -8.48 14.21 -5.42
CA ASP A 9 -7.50 15.02 -4.71
C ASP A 9 -7.36 14.55 -3.26
N LEU A 10 -8.50 14.23 -2.61
CA LEU A 10 -8.51 13.62 -1.29
C LEU A 10 -7.76 12.27 -1.29
N VAL A 11 -8.00 11.44 -2.32
CA VAL A 11 -7.31 10.15 -2.44
C VAL A 11 -5.80 10.34 -2.63
N ALA A 12 -5.37 11.33 -3.41
CA ALA A 12 -3.95 11.62 -3.57
C ALA A 12 -3.29 12.03 -2.25
N GLU A 13 -3.93 12.91 -1.48
CA GLU A 13 -3.43 13.35 -0.17
C GLU A 13 -3.38 12.20 0.84
N ASP A 14 -4.46 11.43 0.95
CA ASP A 14 -4.53 10.29 1.87
C ASP A 14 -3.54 9.19 1.48
N SER A 15 -3.41 8.88 0.20
CA SER A 15 -2.39 7.95 -0.31
C SER A 15 -0.97 8.41 0.05
N ALA A 16 -0.66 9.70 -0.09
CA ALA A 16 0.65 10.23 0.26
C ALA A 16 0.96 10.08 1.76
N ARG A 17 -0.02 10.35 2.63
CA ARG A 17 0.11 10.19 4.08
C ARG A 17 0.31 8.72 4.47
N LEU A 18 -0.48 7.82 3.90
CA LEU A 18 -0.37 6.38 4.13
C LEU A 18 0.99 5.82 3.66
N ALA A 19 1.48 6.31 2.51
CA ALA A 19 2.79 5.94 1.98
C ALA A 19 3.95 6.34 2.91
N VAL A 20 3.87 7.50 3.58
CA VAL A 20 4.85 7.89 4.61
C VAL A 20 4.85 6.87 5.75
N GLY A 21 3.67 6.42 6.19
CA GLY A 21 3.54 5.37 7.19
C GLY A 21 4.24 4.06 6.79
N LEU A 22 4.00 3.59 5.55
CA LEU A 22 4.64 2.38 5.03
C LEU A 22 6.16 2.55 4.86
N ARG A 23 6.64 3.70 4.37
CA ARG A 23 8.08 3.99 4.27
C ARG A 23 8.76 3.92 5.63
N ASN A 24 8.15 4.52 6.66
CA ASN A 24 8.66 4.48 8.02
C ASN A 24 8.69 3.05 8.59
N LEU A 25 7.69 2.24 8.29
CA LEU A 25 7.67 0.83 8.66
C LEU A 25 8.82 0.07 7.99
N LEU A 26 8.97 0.20 6.66
CA LEU A 26 10.02 -0.49 5.89
C LEU A 26 11.43 -0.05 6.30
N ALA A 27 11.62 1.23 6.65
CA ALA A 27 12.90 1.76 7.13
C ALA A 27 13.33 1.18 8.49
N ARG A 28 12.39 0.61 9.27
CA ARG A 28 12.65 0.02 10.58
C ARG A 28 12.82 -1.50 10.54
N LEU A 29 12.55 -2.13 9.40
CA LEU A 29 12.75 -3.57 9.24
C LEU A 29 14.24 -3.88 9.03
N PRO A 30 14.76 -4.95 9.66
CA PRO A 30 16.07 -5.48 9.29
C PRO A 30 16.02 -6.04 7.86
N ASP A 31 17.18 -6.24 7.25
CA ASP A 31 17.27 -6.88 5.94
C ASP A 31 16.66 -8.29 5.98
N GLY A 32 15.82 -8.59 4.98
CA GLY A 32 15.02 -9.82 4.94
C GLY A 32 13.86 -9.87 5.95
N GLY A 33 13.65 -8.81 6.73
CA GLY A 33 12.55 -8.68 7.69
C GLY A 33 11.19 -8.55 7.00
N ARG A 34 10.13 -8.94 7.71
CA ARG A 34 8.74 -8.79 7.27
C ARG A 34 7.91 -8.13 8.35
N ALA A 35 6.93 -7.34 7.93
CA ALA A 35 5.86 -6.83 8.77
C ALA A 35 4.50 -7.09 8.12
N LEU A 36 3.44 -6.97 8.91
CA LEU A 36 2.05 -7.02 8.45
C LEU A 36 1.37 -5.69 8.80
N ALA A 37 0.82 -5.03 7.79
CA ALA A 37 -0.06 -3.87 7.96
C ALA A 37 -1.50 -4.31 7.73
N VAL A 38 -2.36 -4.15 8.74
CA VAL A 38 -3.77 -4.52 8.68
C VAL A 38 -4.62 -3.26 8.71
N GLY A 39 -5.62 -3.21 7.82
CA GLY A 39 -6.50 -2.08 7.65
C GLY A 39 -7.71 -2.47 6.81
N HIS A 40 -8.50 -1.48 6.43
CA HIS A 40 -9.59 -1.69 5.48
C HIS A 40 -9.04 -1.75 4.05
N SER A 41 -9.67 -2.53 3.17
CA SER A 41 -9.21 -2.67 1.79
C SER A 41 -8.99 -1.33 1.07
N PRO A 42 -9.86 -0.29 1.18
CA PRO A 42 -9.59 1.00 0.53
C PRO A 42 -8.34 1.68 1.07
N THR A 43 -8.07 1.56 2.37
CA THR A 43 -6.88 2.14 3.01
C THR A 43 -5.62 1.42 2.56
N ASN A 44 -5.65 0.08 2.49
CA ASN A 44 -4.50 -0.71 2.06
C ASN A 44 -4.19 -0.48 0.57
N GLU A 45 -5.22 -0.46 -0.29
CA GLU A 45 -5.10 -0.14 -1.72
C GLU A 45 -4.50 1.26 -1.92
N ALA A 46 -4.99 2.27 -1.19
CA ALA A 46 -4.49 3.64 -1.26
C ALA A 46 -3.04 3.77 -0.74
N ALA A 47 -2.68 3.00 0.29
CA ALA A 47 -1.32 2.99 0.83
C ALA A 47 -0.31 2.38 -0.16
N VAL A 48 -0.70 1.28 -0.82
CA VAL A 48 0.11 0.66 -1.88
C VAL A 48 0.28 1.63 -3.04
N PHE A 49 -0.81 2.23 -3.53
CA PHE A 49 -0.76 3.22 -4.60
C PHE A 49 0.13 4.42 -4.24
N GLY A 50 0.00 4.97 -3.03
CA GLY A 50 0.83 6.10 -2.60
C GLY A 50 2.31 5.75 -2.45
N LEU A 51 2.63 4.48 -2.15
CA LEU A 51 4.00 4.01 -1.96
C LEU A 51 4.68 3.68 -3.29
N THR A 52 3.97 3.00 -4.19
CA THR A 52 4.55 2.39 -5.39
C THR A 52 4.11 3.06 -6.69
N GLY A 53 3.04 3.86 -6.67
CA GLY A 53 2.36 4.37 -7.87
C GLY A 53 1.47 3.33 -8.57
N GLU A 54 1.42 2.09 -8.07
CA GLU A 54 0.68 0.99 -8.68
C GLU A 54 -0.75 0.89 -8.13
N VAL A 55 -1.73 0.68 -9.01
CA VAL A 55 -3.11 0.41 -8.62
C VAL A 55 -3.33 -1.09 -8.59
N VAL A 56 -3.58 -1.63 -7.40
CA VAL A 56 -3.93 -3.04 -7.24
C VAL A 56 -5.43 -3.28 -7.46
N PRO A 57 -5.84 -4.50 -7.85
CA PRO A 57 -7.26 -4.88 -7.86
C PRO A 57 -7.88 -4.73 -6.46
N PRO A 58 -9.21 -4.51 -6.37
CA PRO A 58 -9.90 -4.43 -5.09
C PRO A 58 -9.68 -5.68 -4.24
N LEU A 59 -9.28 -5.49 -2.98
CA LEU A 59 -9.00 -6.60 -2.07
C LEU A 59 -10.28 -7.11 -1.41
N GLY A 60 -10.49 -8.42 -1.53
CA GLY A 60 -11.51 -9.17 -0.80
C GLY A 60 -11.20 -9.32 0.69
N LYS A 61 -12.13 -9.94 1.43
CA LYS A 61 -11.93 -10.21 2.86
C LYS A 61 -10.81 -11.22 3.04
N GLY A 62 -9.80 -10.85 3.82
CA GLY A 62 -8.64 -11.70 4.10
C GLY A 62 -7.60 -11.74 2.98
N GLU A 63 -7.88 -11.12 1.85
CA GLU A 63 -6.89 -10.96 0.77
C GLU A 63 -5.89 -9.85 1.12
N GLY A 64 -4.70 -9.96 0.54
CA GLY A 64 -3.66 -8.96 0.72
C GLY A 64 -2.73 -8.89 -0.48
N VAL A 65 -1.78 -7.97 -0.38
CA VAL A 65 -0.66 -7.88 -1.32
C VAL A 65 0.64 -7.91 -0.56
N LEU A 66 1.65 -8.49 -1.17
CA LEU A 66 3.02 -8.44 -0.69
C LEU A 66 3.72 -7.27 -1.40
N VAL A 67 4.19 -6.30 -0.61
CA VAL A 67 5.06 -5.23 -1.10
C VAL A 67 6.50 -5.56 -0.72
N ILE A 68 7.36 -5.67 -1.73
CA ILE A 68 8.78 -5.99 -1.59
C ILE A 68 9.58 -4.74 -1.95
N ARG A 69 10.44 -4.29 -1.03
CA ARG A 69 11.44 -3.26 -1.33
C ARG A 69 12.72 -3.94 -1.83
N THR A 70 13.14 -3.62 -3.04
CA THR A 70 14.42 -4.03 -3.61
C THR A 70 15.19 -2.77 -3.97
N ASP A 71 16.31 -2.52 -3.28
CA ASP A 71 17.06 -1.27 -3.38
C ASP A 71 16.12 -0.05 -3.19
N ASP A 72 16.04 0.84 -4.19
CA ASP A 72 15.18 2.03 -4.21
C ASP A 72 13.83 1.81 -4.93
N GLN A 73 13.47 0.56 -5.22
CA GLN A 73 12.24 0.20 -5.94
C GLN A 73 11.29 -0.64 -5.09
N TYR A 74 10.01 -0.61 -5.47
CA TYR A 74 8.97 -1.46 -4.89
C TYR A 74 8.40 -2.41 -5.93
N ARG A 75 8.17 -3.66 -5.54
CA ARG A 75 7.40 -4.65 -6.31
C ARG A 75 6.16 -5.04 -5.53
N VAL A 76 5.04 -5.17 -6.22
CA VAL A 76 3.77 -5.62 -5.64
C VAL A 76 3.42 -7.01 -6.20
N GLU A 77 3.05 -7.92 -5.31
CA GLU A 77 2.60 -9.27 -5.66
C GLU A 77 1.27 -9.56 -4.96
N SER A 78 0.36 -10.25 -5.63
CA SER A 78 -0.87 -10.73 -5.00
C SER A 78 -0.54 -11.78 -3.94
N SER A 79 -1.11 -11.64 -2.74
CA SER A 79 -1.06 -12.68 -1.71
C SER A 79 -2.42 -13.39 -1.69
N ALA A 80 -2.42 -14.67 -2.04
CA ALA A 80 -3.56 -15.57 -1.83
C ALA A 80 -3.70 -15.94 -0.34
#